data_AF-W7SDR4-F1
#
_entry.id   AF-W7SDR4-F1
#
_cell.length_a   1.000
_cell.length_b   1.000
_cell.length_c   1.000
_cell.angle_alpha   90.00
_cell.angle_beta   90.00
_cell.angle_gamma   90.00
#
_symmetry.space_group_name_H-M   'P 1'
#
loop_
_entity.id
_entity.type
_entity.pdbx_description
1 polymer ?
#
loop_
_entity_poly.entity_id
_entity_poly.type
_entity_poly.pdbx_seq_one_letter_code
_entity_poly.pdbx_strand_id
1 'polypeptide(L)'
;MTTVLDGIVDGVLEDLAQRQRELPLAELKARVADAPPALDPLPGFRADGVSIIAEVKRRSPSKGALADIPDPAKLAAEYAAGGAAAISVLTEQRRFGGSLADLDAVRAGVSVPVLRKDFIVSLPAVGGPCARRR
;
A
#
# COMPACT_ATOMS: atom_id res chain seq x y z
N MET A 1 11.62 -21.68 15.33
CA MET A 1 11.10 -21.98 13.98
C MET A 1 10.76 -20.66 13.32
N THR A 2 11.27 -20.39 12.13
CA THR A 2 10.94 -19.19 11.35
C THR A 2 9.53 -19.31 10.78
N THR A 3 8.71 -18.29 10.95
CA THR A 3 7.33 -18.24 10.44
C THR A 3 7.27 -17.66 9.03
N VAL A 4 6.12 -17.79 8.36
CA VAL A 4 5.87 -17.12 7.07
C VAL A 4 5.98 -15.60 7.21
N LEU A 5 5.54 -15.06 8.35
CA LEU A 5 5.60 -13.63 8.61
C LEU A 5 7.04 -13.14 8.75
N ASP A 6 7.89 -13.89 9.45
CA ASP A 6 9.31 -13.53 9.63
C ASP A 6 10.01 -13.40 8.26
N GLY A 7 9.84 -14.40 7.40
CA GLY A 7 10.42 -14.35 6.05
C GLY A 7 9.85 -13.25 5.15
N ILE A 8 8.62 -12.79 5.39
CA ILE A 8 8.07 -11.61 4.69
C ILE A 8 8.74 -10.34 5.22
N VAL A 9 8.82 -10.18 6.54
CA VAL A 9 9.40 -9.00 7.18
C VAL A 9 10.87 -8.83 6.76
N ASP A 10 11.64 -9.91 6.73
CA ASP A 10 13.04 -9.88 6.29
C ASP A 10 13.18 -9.33 4.86
N GLY A 11 12.37 -9.85 3.92
CA GLY A 11 12.37 -9.36 2.54
C GLY A 11 11.94 -7.89 2.42
N VAL A 12 10.96 -7.47 3.22
CA VAL A 12 10.48 -6.08 3.24
C VAL A 12 11.55 -5.14 3.80
N LEU A 13 12.34 -5.57 4.78
CA LEU A 13 13.46 -4.79 5.32
C LEU A 13 14.58 -4.62 4.28
N GLU A 14 14.89 -5.65 3.51
CA GLU A 14 15.81 -5.55 2.36
C GLU A 14 15.30 -4.53 1.33
N ASP A 15 14.03 -4.65 0.94
CA ASP A 15 13.39 -3.75 -0.04
C ASP A 15 13.31 -2.31 0.48
N LEU A 16 13.11 -2.13 1.79
CA LEU A 16 13.12 -0.81 2.43
C LEU A 16 14.53 -0.21 2.39
N ALA A 17 15.56 -0.98 2.74
CA ALA A 17 16.94 -0.51 2.73
C ALA A 17 17.38 -0.09 1.32
N GLN A 18 16.97 -0.83 0.29
CA GLN A 18 17.23 -0.46 -1.10
C GLN A 18 16.52 0.86 -1.47
N ARG A 19 15.22 0.98 -1.20
CA ARG A 19 14.45 2.20 -1.48
C ARG A 19 14.99 3.44 -0.77
N GLN A 20 15.50 3.29 0.45
CA GLN A 20 16.11 4.40 1.20
C GLN A 20 17.44 4.87 0.61
N ARG A 21 18.20 3.98 -0.07
CA ARG A 21 19.41 4.37 -0.81
C ARG A 21 19.07 5.13 -2.08
N GLU A 22 17.99 4.73 -2.75
CA GLU A 22 17.52 5.36 -4.00
C GLU A 22 16.83 6.70 -3.75
N LEU A 23 16.01 6.79 -2.71
CA LEU A 23 15.29 8.00 -2.33
C LEU A 23 15.43 8.23 -0.81
N PRO A 24 16.41 9.04 -0.39
CA PRO A 24 16.62 9.35 1.02
C PRO A 24 15.38 9.97 1.67
N LEU A 25 15.17 9.68 2.96
CA LEU A 25 13.98 10.12 3.70
C LEU A 25 13.75 11.63 3.66
N ALA A 26 14.82 12.43 3.68
CA ALA A 26 14.71 13.89 3.61
C ALA A 26 14.09 14.34 2.28
N GLU A 27 14.49 13.74 1.17
CA GLU A 27 13.95 14.03 -0.16
C GLU A 27 12.51 13.52 -0.28
N LEU A 28 12.22 12.31 0.23
CA LEU A 28 10.85 11.80 0.27
C LEU A 28 9.91 12.74 1.05
N LYS A 29 10.34 13.27 2.20
CA LYS A 29 9.56 14.24 2.98
C LYS A 29 9.30 15.53 2.21
N ALA A 30 10.28 16.03 1.45
CA ALA A 30 10.11 17.20 0.61
C ALA A 30 9.06 16.94 -0.47
N ARG A 31 9.13 15.79 -1.18
CA ARG A 31 8.14 15.41 -2.20
C ARG A 31 6.72 15.27 -1.64
N VAL A 32 6.59 14.75 -0.42
CA VAL A 32 5.28 14.60 0.25
C VAL A 32 4.68 15.96 0.63
N ALA A 33 5.50 16.97 0.92
CA ALA A 33 5.00 18.31 1.27
C ALA A 33 4.25 18.98 0.10
N ASP A 34 4.65 18.67 -1.14
CA ASP A 34 4.01 19.19 -2.36
C ASP A 34 2.91 18.27 -2.91
N ALA A 35 2.67 17.11 -2.28
CA ALA A 35 1.68 16.15 -2.75
C ALA A 35 0.24 16.62 -2.43
N PRO A 36 -0.74 16.30 -3.29
CA PRO A 36 -2.16 16.54 -2.98
C PRO A 36 -2.56 15.88 -1.66
N PRO A 37 -3.50 16.48 -0.91
CA PRO A 37 -3.98 15.88 0.32
C PRO A 37 -4.64 14.52 0.06
N ALA A 38 -4.47 13.59 1.00
CA ALA A 38 -5.16 12.31 0.96
C ALA A 38 -6.68 12.51 1.09
N LEU A 39 -7.44 11.65 0.42
CA LEU A 39 -8.89 11.63 0.56
C LEU A 39 -9.28 11.05 1.92
N ASP A 40 -10.24 11.68 2.60
CA ASP A 40 -10.79 11.17 3.85
C ASP A 40 -11.76 10.01 3.57
N PRO A 41 -11.48 8.78 4.06
CA PRO A 41 -12.37 7.64 3.85
C PRO A 41 -13.55 7.61 4.83
N LEU A 42 -13.50 8.36 5.94
CA LEU A 42 -14.46 8.25 7.02
C LEU A 42 -15.91 8.57 6.63
N PRO A 43 -16.20 9.58 5.78
CA PRO A 43 -17.56 9.84 5.32
C PRO A 43 -18.17 8.64 4.59
N GLY A 44 -17.39 7.99 3.70
CA GLY A 44 -17.82 6.80 2.99
C GLY A 44 -18.02 5.60 3.93
N PHE A 45 -17.07 5.39 4.86
CA PHE A 45 -17.13 4.26 5.80
C PHE A 45 -18.20 4.39 6.88
N ARG A 46 -18.71 5.60 7.14
CA ARG A 46 -19.77 5.88 8.12
C ARG A 46 -21.15 6.02 7.49
N ALA A 47 -21.26 5.96 6.16
CA ALA A 47 -22.53 5.97 5.49
C ALA A 47 -23.35 4.71 5.85
N ASP A 48 -24.68 4.81 5.72
CA ASP A 48 -25.56 3.69 5.96
C ASP A 48 -25.28 2.54 4.98
N GLY A 49 -25.44 1.30 5.46
CA GLY A 49 -25.22 0.09 4.67
C GLY A 49 -23.83 -0.53 4.87
N VAL A 50 -23.40 -1.35 3.91
CA VAL A 50 -22.14 -2.09 3.99
C VAL A 50 -21.07 -1.36 3.18
N SER A 51 -19.98 -0.98 3.85
CA SER A 51 -18.80 -0.41 3.19
C SER A 51 -17.83 -1.50 2.76
N ILE A 52 -17.49 -1.54 1.48
CA ILE A 52 -16.57 -2.52 0.90
C ILE A 52 -15.24 -1.85 0.56
N ILE A 53 -14.13 -2.43 1.05
CA ILE A 53 -12.78 -2.13 0.55
C ILE A 53 -12.40 -3.24 -0.42
N ALA A 54 -12.41 -2.93 -1.72
CA ALA A 54 -12.08 -3.90 -2.76
C ALA A 54 -10.57 -3.95 -2.99
N GLU A 55 -9.99 -5.15 -3.10
CA GLU A 55 -8.53 -5.34 -3.11
C GLU A 55 -8.00 -5.79 -4.48
N VAL A 56 -7.05 -5.02 -5.02
CA VAL A 56 -6.23 -5.40 -6.18
C VAL A 56 -5.07 -6.28 -5.68
N LYS A 57 -5.14 -7.59 -5.98
CA LYS A 57 -4.17 -8.59 -5.52
C LYS A 57 -3.96 -9.72 -6.55
N ARG A 58 -2.73 -9.88 -7.02
CA ARG A 58 -2.35 -10.92 -8.01
C ARG A 58 -2.13 -12.29 -7.39
N ARG A 59 -1.54 -12.37 -6.19
CA ARG A 59 -1.18 -13.63 -5.54
C ARG A 59 -1.21 -13.54 -4.02
N SER A 60 -1.22 -14.68 -3.34
CA SER A 60 -0.99 -14.76 -1.90
C SER A 60 -0.16 -16.00 -1.52
N PRO A 61 0.56 -15.99 -0.38
CA PRO A 61 1.28 -17.16 0.12
C PRO A 61 0.39 -18.41 0.31
N SER A 62 -0.87 -18.21 0.69
CA SER A 62 -1.80 -19.28 1.02
C SER A 62 -2.53 -19.87 -0.18
N LYS A 63 -2.70 -19.11 -1.28
CA LYS A 63 -3.50 -19.51 -2.44
C LYS A 63 -2.74 -19.50 -3.77
N GLY A 64 -1.47 -19.08 -3.79
CA GLY A 64 -0.70 -18.96 -5.02
C GLY A 64 -1.17 -17.79 -5.89
N ALA A 65 -1.11 -17.95 -7.22
CA ALA A 65 -1.64 -16.97 -8.16
C ALA A 65 -3.18 -16.97 -8.13
N LEU A 66 -3.78 -15.79 -8.00
CA LEU A 66 -5.23 -15.61 -7.87
C LEU A 66 -5.86 -15.12 -9.17
N ALA A 67 -5.23 -14.14 -9.80
CA ALA A 67 -5.70 -13.54 -11.04
C ALA A 67 -4.51 -12.94 -11.79
N ASP A 68 -4.58 -13.00 -13.12
CA ASP A 68 -3.77 -12.11 -13.94
C ASP A 68 -4.42 -10.72 -13.92
N ILE A 69 -3.62 -9.70 -13.60
CA ILE A 69 -4.08 -8.31 -13.52
C ILE A 69 -3.13 -7.49 -14.39
N PRO A 70 -3.35 -7.48 -15.71
CA PRO A 70 -2.51 -6.75 -16.65
C PRO A 70 -2.67 -5.23 -16.48
N ASP A 71 -3.85 -4.78 -16.04
CA ASP A 71 -4.14 -3.37 -15.77
C ASP A 71 -4.80 -3.20 -14.38
N PRO A 72 -4.03 -2.84 -13.34
CA PRO A 72 -4.57 -2.65 -11.99
C PRO A 72 -5.49 -1.42 -11.90
N ALA A 73 -5.26 -0.39 -12.72
CA ALA A 73 -6.05 0.84 -12.70
C ALA A 73 -7.45 0.58 -13.26
N LYS A 74 -7.55 -0.17 -14.36
CA LYS A 74 -8.84 -0.60 -14.92
C LYS A 74 -9.64 -1.43 -13.91
N LEU A 75 -9.01 -2.42 -13.28
CA LEU A 75 -9.69 -3.24 -12.27
C LEU A 75 -10.18 -2.41 -11.08
N ALA A 76 -9.36 -1.47 -10.60
CA ALA A 76 -9.74 -0.55 -9.52
C ALA A 76 -10.91 0.36 -9.92
N ALA A 77 -10.95 0.84 -11.17
CA ALA A 77 -12.06 1.64 -11.68
C ALA A 77 -13.35 0.82 -11.75
N GLU A 78 -13.28 -0.45 -12.16
CA GLU A 78 -14.42 -1.37 -12.14
C GLU A 78 -14.94 -1.59 -10.71
N TYR A 79 -14.05 -1.77 -9.72
CA TYR A 79 -14.43 -1.87 -8.32
C TYR A 79 -15.09 -0.59 -7.79
N ALA A 80 -14.54 0.58 -8.12
CA ALA A 80 -15.13 1.86 -7.73
C ALA A 80 -16.51 2.05 -8.36
N ALA A 81 -16.68 1.72 -9.65
CA ALA A 81 -17.97 1.75 -10.34
C ALA A 81 -18.98 0.76 -9.74
N GLY A 82 -18.50 -0.36 -9.21
CA GLY A 82 -19.29 -1.35 -8.46
C GLY A 82 -19.68 -0.92 -7.04
N GLY A 83 -19.31 0.29 -6.60
CA GLY A 83 -19.66 0.83 -5.28
C GLY A 83 -18.65 0.54 -4.17
N ALA A 84 -17.41 0.17 -4.50
CA ALA A 84 -16.35 0.08 -3.49
C ALA A 84 -16.13 1.44 -2.82
N ALA A 85 -16.19 1.46 -1.49
CA ALA A 85 -15.97 2.66 -0.68
C ALA A 85 -14.49 3.08 -0.65
N ALA A 86 -13.58 2.13 -0.86
CA ALA A 86 -12.16 2.36 -1.04
C ALA A 86 -11.51 1.21 -1.82
N ILE A 87 -10.33 1.47 -2.38
CA ILE A 87 -9.51 0.46 -3.05
C ILE A 87 -8.28 0.13 -2.20
N SER A 88 -8.06 -1.14 -1.91
CA SER A 88 -6.81 -1.66 -1.33
C SER A 88 -5.89 -2.12 -2.45
N VAL A 89 -4.64 -1.68 -2.44
CA VAL A 89 -3.63 -2.09 -3.44
C VAL A 89 -2.47 -2.78 -2.72
N LEU A 90 -2.22 -4.05 -3.04
CA LEU A 90 -1.04 -4.75 -2.54
C LEU A 90 0.21 -4.16 -3.19
N THR A 91 1.20 -3.77 -2.38
CA THR A 91 2.48 -3.24 -2.87
C THR A 91 3.68 -4.13 -2.56
N GLU A 92 3.49 -5.21 -1.80
CA GLU A 92 4.54 -6.19 -1.51
C GLU A 92 4.84 -7.03 -2.77
N GLN A 93 6.12 -7.05 -3.17
CA GLN A 93 6.54 -7.61 -4.46
C GLN A 93 6.76 -9.13 -4.42
N ARG A 94 7.42 -9.64 -3.38
CA ARG A 94 8.02 -10.98 -3.38
C ARG A 94 6.96 -12.07 -3.23
N ARG A 95 5.96 -11.85 -2.38
CA ARG A 95 4.94 -12.84 -2.01
C ARG A 95 3.56 -12.53 -2.57
N PHE A 96 3.24 -11.25 -2.76
CA PHE A 96 1.94 -10.77 -3.23
C PHE A 96 1.93 -10.25 -4.67
N GLY A 97 3.11 -10.09 -5.29
CA GLY A 97 3.22 -9.68 -6.70
C GLY A 97 2.62 -8.30 -6.98
N GLY A 98 2.60 -7.44 -5.96
CA GLY A 98 2.21 -6.05 -6.05
C GLY A 98 3.41 -5.15 -6.33
N SER A 99 3.18 -3.85 -6.46
CA SER A 99 4.23 -2.87 -6.63
C SER A 99 3.77 -1.46 -6.25
N LEU A 100 4.71 -0.54 -6.00
CA LEU A 100 4.38 0.88 -5.84
C LEU A 100 3.85 1.49 -7.14
N ALA A 101 4.28 0.99 -8.31
CA ALA A 101 3.74 1.42 -9.60
C ALA A 101 2.25 1.07 -9.76
N ASP A 102 1.81 -0.08 -9.24
CA ASP A 102 0.38 -0.43 -9.20
C ASP A 102 -0.41 0.58 -8.35
N LEU A 103 0.15 0.99 -7.20
CA LEU A 103 -0.47 1.99 -6.33
C LEU A 103 -0.61 3.35 -7.04
N ASP A 104 0.45 3.79 -7.73
CA ASP A 104 0.44 5.05 -8.49
C ASP A 104 -0.58 5.00 -9.63
N ALA A 105 -0.61 3.91 -10.38
CA ALA A 105 -1.57 3.70 -11.48
C ALA A 105 -3.02 3.71 -10.98
N VAL A 106 -3.30 2.99 -9.88
CA VAL A 106 -4.63 2.97 -9.26
C VAL A 106 -5.03 4.35 -8.74
N ARG A 107 -4.12 5.05 -8.04
CA ARG A 107 -4.39 6.41 -7.53
C ARG A 107 -4.73 7.39 -8.65
N ALA A 108 -4.08 7.27 -9.81
CA ALA A 108 -4.40 8.10 -10.98
C ALA A 108 -5.75 7.72 -11.63
N GLY A 109 -6.19 6.46 -11.51
CA GLY A 109 -7.38 5.93 -12.18
C GLY A 109 -8.69 6.02 -11.39
N VAL A 110 -8.67 6.33 -10.10
CA VAL A 110 -9.88 6.36 -9.25
C VAL A 110 -10.03 7.63 -8.43
N SER A 111 -11.28 7.99 -8.13
CA SER A 111 -11.64 9.13 -7.26
C SER A 111 -11.96 8.73 -5.82
N VAL A 112 -12.06 7.44 -5.51
CA VAL A 112 -12.26 6.92 -4.14
C VAL A 112 -10.93 6.88 -3.36
N PRO A 113 -10.96 6.79 -2.02
CA PRO A 113 -9.76 6.58 -1.21
C PRO A 113 -9.01 5.31 -1.60
N VAL A 114 -7.67 5.37 -1.51
CA VAL A 114 -6.78 4.24 -1.84
C VAL A 114 -5.92 3.90 -0.63
N LEU A 115 -5.97 2.64 -0.21
CA LEU A 115 -5.18 2.06 0.86
C LEU A 115 -3.97 1.34 0.28
N ARG A 116 -2.76 1.76 0.69
CA ARG A 116 -1.55 0.95 0.50
C ARG A 116 -1.59 -0.25 1.44
N LYS A 117 -1.75 -1.43 0.89
CA LYS A 117 -1.71 -2.69 1.63
C LYS A 117 -0.32 -3.30 1.52
N ASP A 118 0.40 -3.31 2.63
CA ASP A 118 1.78 -3.77 2.70
C ASP A 118 2.13 -4.16 4.13
N PHE A 119 3.33 -4.69 4.32
CA PHE A 119 3.95 -4.86 5.63
C PHE A 119 4.71 -3.57 5.95
N ILE A 120 4.10 -2.71 6.77
CA ILE A 120 4.71 -1.43 7.12
C ILE A 120 5.68 -1.63 8.28
N VAL A 121 6.98 -1.57 7.96
CA VAL A 121 8.08 -1.64 8.93
C VAL A 121 8.97 -0.40 8.79
N SER A 122 9.71 -0.09 9.85
CA SER A 122 10.71 0.98 9.84
C SER A 122 12.00 0.46 10.44
N LEU A 123 13.13 0.84 9.86
CA LEU A 123 14.40 0.64 10.53
C LEU A 123 14.46 1.49 11.81
N PRO A 124 15.10 1.01 12.89
CA PRO A 124 15.41 1.86 14.02
C PRO A 124 16.18 3.07 13.51
N ALA A 125 15.78 4.28 13.94
CA ALA A 125 16.56 5.47 13.64
C ALA A 125 17.98 5.26 14.17
N VAL A 126 18.98 5.25 13.27
CA VAL A 126 20.37 5.26 13.67
C VAL A 126 20.65 6.62 14.29
N GLY A 127 20.61 6.69 15.63
CA GLY A 127 21.05 7.85 16.42
C GLY A 127 20.09 9.05 16.41
N GLY A 128 19.09 9.02 17.28
CA GLY A 128 18.37 10.23 17.70
C GLY A 128 17.41 9.90 18.85
N PRO A 129 17.41 10.66 19.97
CA PRO A 129 16.53 10.37 21.08
C PRO A 129 15.07 10.38 20.60
N CYS A 130 14.38 9.29 20.86
CA CYS A 130 12.94 9.15 20.65
C CYS A 130 12.23 10.16 21.56
N ALA A 131 12.03 11.38 21.08
CA ALA A 131 11.21 12.37 21.74
C ALA A 131 9.75 11.93 21.61
N ARG A 132 9.29 11.13 22.58
CA ARG A 132 7.87 10.98 22.87
C ARG A 132 7.33 12.37 23.20
N ARG A 133 6.73 13.04 22.23
CA ARG A 133 5.79 14.12 22.53
C ARG A 133 4.44 13.46 22.81
N ARG A 134 3.95 13.71 24.02
CA ARG A 134 2.60 13.35 24.47
C ARG A 134 1.57 14.06 23.62
#